data_AF-A0A410QGU0-F1
#
_entry.id   AF-A0A410QGU0-F1
#
_cell.length_a   1.000
_cell.length_b   1.000
_cell.length_c   1.000
_cell.angle_alpha   90.00
_cell.angle_beta   90.00
_cell.angle_gamma   90.00
#
_symmetry.space_group_name_H-M   'P 1'
#
loop_
_entity.id
_entity.type
_entity.pdbx_description
1 polymer ?
#
loop_
_entity_poly.entity_id
_entity_poly.type
_entity_poly.pdbx_seq_one_letter_code
_entity_poly.pdbx_strand_id
1 'polypeptide(L)'
;MTTLLDKILDRQNMYQAFRSVCSNKGASGVDGITINEIDGYIRENWQRIKVEIEERSYRPQPVLRVEIPKPNGGTRKLGIPTAMDRIIQQAIVQVLSPIAEKEFSGTSYGYRPGRNCEMAVVKLLEYFNDGYLWVVDIDLEKFFDTVPQDKLMSLVHNIINDPDTESLIRKFLQAGIMDKGEYRPSKRQWGLQKLGVNKDLARLTSYCGDRYYFVATKTCVSRAISKAILTQRGLISPLDYYEHRRNVRFN
;
A
#
# COMPACT_ATOMS: atom_id res chain seq x y z
N MET A 1 6.48 24.30 -4.20
CA MET A 1 5.67 23.10 -4.44
C MET A 1 6.06 22.54 -5.79
N THR A 2 6.00 21.23 -5.93
CA THR A 2 6.26 20.60 -7.21
C THR A 2 5.05 20.68 -8.15
N THR A 3 5.31 20.66 -9.46
CA THR A 3 4.28 20.84 -10.49
C THR A 3 3.20 19.76 -10.48
N LEU A 4 3.49 18.56 -9.96
CA LEU A 4 2.54 17.46 -9.86
C LEU A 4 1.63 17.60 -8.65
N LEU A 5 2.17 17.97 -7.49
CA LEU A 5 1.36 18.17 -6.29
C LEU A 5 0.35 19.31 -6.50
N ASP A 6 0.75 20.38 -7.19
CA ASP A 6 -0.15 21.50 -7.52
C ASP A 6 -1.33 21.04 -8.39
N LYS A 7 -1.09 20.14 -9.36
CA LYS A 7 -2.16 19.55 -10.19
C LYS A 7 -3.08 18.63 -9.39
N ILE A 8 -2.53 17.90 -8.41
CA ILE A 8 -3.32 17.03 -7.54
C ILE A 8 -4.26 17.86 -6.66
N LEU A 9 -3.74 18.94 -6.07
CA LEU A 9 -4.47 19.83 -5.17
C LEU A 9 -5.30 20.89 -5.91
N ASP A 10 -5.26 20.91 -7.24
CA ASP A 10 -6.07 21.81 -8.05
C ASP A 10 -7.56 21.64 -7.73
N ARG A 11 -8.26 22.77 -7.65
CA ARG A 11 -9.67 22.79 -7.24
C ARG A 11 -10.54 21.93 -8.16
N GLN A 12 -10.28 21.96 -9.47
CA GLN A 12 -11.07 21.21 -10.43
C GLN A 12 -10.80 19.71 -10.30
N ASN A 13 -9.54 19.31 -10.14
CA ASN A 13 -9.15 17.92 -9.91
C ASN A 13 -9.77 17.37 -8.60
N MET A 14 -9.63 18.10 -7.50
CA MET A 14 -10.22 17.73 -6.21
C MET A 14 -11.75 17.61 -6.26
N TYR A 15 -12.41 18.50 -7.00
CA TYR A 15 -13.86 18.42 -7.19
C TYR A 15 -14.28 17.19 -8.01
N GLN A 16 -13.53 16.84 -9.05
CA GLN A 16 -13.75 15.60 -9.80
C GLN A 16 -13.54 14.37 -8.92
N ALA A 17 -12.46 14.35 -8.13
CA ALA A 17 -12.19 13.29 -7.16
C ALA A 17 -13.32 13.13 -6.14
N PHE A 18 -13.83 14.22 -5.58
CA PHE A 18 -14.99 14.23 -4.70
C PHE A 18 -16.20 13.57 -5.38
N ARG A 19 -16.55 14.00 -6.59
CA ARG A 19 -17.70 13.43 -7.33
C ARG A 19 -17.56 11.94 -7.58
N SER A 20 -16.37 11.48 -7.99
CA SER A 20 -16.08 10.06 -8.21
C SER A 20 -16.19 9.23 -6.94
N VAL A 21 -15.72 9.74 -5.80
CA VAL A 21 -15.84 9.03 -4.51
C VAL A 21 -17.30 8.99 -4.04
N CYS A 22 -18.04 10.09 -4.19
CA CYS A 22 -19.45 10.15 -3.83
C CYS A 22 -20.30 9.19 -4.68
N SER A 23 -20.03 9.06 -5.98
CA SER A 23 -20.77 8.12 -6.84
C SER A 23 -20.57 6.65 -6.45
N ASN A 24 -19.44 6.32 -5.83
CA ASN A 24 -19.11 4.94 -5.44
C ASN A 24 -19.86 4.46 -4.18
N LYS A 25 -20.56 5.35 -3.46
CA LYS A 25 -21.40 5.03 -2.28
C LYS A 25 -20.71 4.14 -1.22
N GLY A 26 -19.39 4.25 -1.08
CA GLY A 26 -18.59 3.45 -0.14
C GLY A 26 -18.88 3.76 1.33
N ALA A 27 -18.70 2.76 2.20
CA ALA A 27 -18.86 2.90 3.65
C ALA A 27 -17.90 3.94 4.26
N SER A 28 -18.23 4.45 5.44
CA SER A 28 -17.36 5.38 6.18
C SER A 28 -16.09 4.69 6.68
N GLY A 29 -15.05 5.48 6.92
CA GLY A 29 -13.78 5.01 7.48
C GLY A 29 -13.83 4.97 9.00
N VAL A 30 -12.65 5.05 9.63
CA VAL A 30 -12.49 5.06 11.09
C VAL A 30 -13.09 6.29 11.78
N ASP A 31 -13.27 7.38 11.04
CA ASP A 31 -13.83 8.65 11.49
C ASP A 31 -15.36 8.68 11.48
N GLY A 32 -16.01 7.66 10.89
CA GLY A 32 -17.46 7.56 10.81
C GLY A 32 -18.11 8.53 9.82
N ILE A 33 -17.36 9.48 9.25
CA ILE A 33 -17.88 10.50 8.33
C ILE A 33 -18.42 9.83 7.07
N THR A 34 -19.71 10.02 6.81
CA THR A 34 -20.39 9.46 5.65
C THR A 34 -20.19 10.32 4.41
N ILE A 35 -20.54 9.77 3.24
CA ILE A 35 -20.50 10.50 1.97
C ILE A 35 -21.45 11.71 1.96
N ASN A 36 -22.50 11.68 2.77
CA ASN A 36 -23.45 12.80 2.86
C ASN A 36 -22.89 13.96 3.71
N GLU A 37 -22.03 13.66 4.68
CA GLU A 37 -21.46 14.65 5.61
C GLU A 37 -20.12 15.21 5.10
N ILE A 38 -19.48 14.53 4.14
CA ILE A 38 -18.13 14.86 3.67
C ILE A 38 -18.04 16.26 3.03
N ASP A 39 -19.12 16.77 2.44
CA ASP A 39 -19.15 18.13 1.86
C ASP A 39 -18.96 19.20 2.95
N GLY A 40 -19.67 19.06 4.07
CA GLY A 40 -19.51 19.96 5.23
C GLY A 40 -18.11 19.86 5.84
N TYR A 41 -17.63 18.62 6.03
CA TYR A 41 -16.29 18.37 6.55
C TYR A 41 -15.19 19.03 5.70
N ILE A 42 -15.28 18.91 4.37
CA ILE A 42 -14.32 19.53 3.44
C ILE A 42 -14.37 21.05 3.56
N ARG A 43 -15.56 21.67 3.58
CA ARG A 43 -15.67 23.14 3.70
C ARG A 43 -14.97 23.69 4.94
N GLU A 44 -15.05 22.97 6.05
CA GLU A 44 -14.44 23.37 7.32
C GLU A 44 -12.94 23.06 7.41
N ASN A 45 -12.50 21.93 6.83
CA ASN A 45 -11.15 21.40 7.07
C ASN A 45 -10.19 21.54 5.88
N TRP A 46 -10.67 21.86 4.67
CA TRP A 46 -9.87 21.81 3.45
C TRP A 46 -8.63 22.70 3.51
N GLN A 47 -8.77 23.94 3.99
CA GLN A 47 -7.64 24.87 4.05
C GLN A 47 -6.51 24.32 4.94
N ARG A 48 -6.87 23.75 6.10
CA ARG A 48 -5.91 23.09 7.00
C ARG A 48 -5.27 21.88 6.33
N ILE A 49 -6.08 21.00 5.73
CA ILE A 49 -5.58 19.78 5.07
C ILE A 49 -4.64 20.11 3.91
N LYS A 50 -4.97 21.12 3.11
CA LYS A 50 -4.14 21.57 1.98
C LYS A 50 -2.75 22.01 2.47
N VAL A 51 -2.70 22.88 3.48
CA VAL A 51 -1.44 23.33 4.09
C VAL A 51 -0.67 22.13 4.67
N GLU A 52 -1.34 21.22 5.35
CA GLU A 52 -0.68 20.02 5.88
C GLU A 52 -0.06 19.14 4.79
N ILE A 53 -0.71 19.01 3.63
CA ILE A 53 -0.17 18.26 2.49
C ILE A 53 1.04 18.99 1.92
N GLU A 54 0.93 20.29 1.70
CA GLU A 54 2.00 21.14 1.14
C GLU A 54 3.25 21.15 2.05
N GLU A 55 3.08 21.17 3.36
CA GLU A 55 4.16 21.12 4.36
C GLU A 55 4.66 19.69 4.65
N ARG A 56 4.13 18.68 3.96
CA ARG A 56 4.40 17.25 4.22
C ARG A 56 4.10 16.82 5.65
N SER A 57 3.28 17.56 6.39
CA SER A 57 2.88 17.27 7.77
C SER A 57 1.61 16.40 7.84
N TYR A 58 0.85 16.32 6.74
CA TYR A 58 -0.36 15.51 6.62
C TYR A 58 -0.12 14.04 7.02
N ARG A 59 -1.07 13.48 7.77
CA ARG A 59 -1.05 12.10 8.22
C ARG A 59 -2.37 11.43 7.85
N PRO A 60 -2.37 10.54 6.84
CA PRO A 60 -3.54 9.75 6.52
C PRO A 60 -4.04 8.96 7.72
N GLN A 61 -5.35 8.82 7.83
CA GLN A 61 -5.94 8.03 8.91
C GLN A 61 -5.73 6.53 8.66
N PRO A 62 -5.66 5.72 9.72
CA PRO A 62 -5.57 4.27 9.54
C PRO A 62 -6.81 3.73 8.84
N VAL A 63 -6.63 2.73 7.99
CA VAL A 63 -7.74 2.10 7.26
C VAL A 63 -8.56 1.21 8.19
N LEU A 64 -9.88 1.29 8.11
CA LEU A 64 -10.79 0.45 8.89
C LEU A 64 -10.79 -0.98 8.35
N ARG A 65 -10.47 -1.97 9.20
CA ARG A 65 -10.49 -3.38 8.82
C ARG A 65 -11.91 -3.93 8.84
N VAL A 66 -12.37 -4.45 7.71
CA VAL A 66 -13.65 -5.16 7.59
C VAL A 66 -13.38 -6.55 7.02
N GLU A 67 -14.00 -7.58 7.60
CA GLU A 67 -13.91 -8.95 7.10
C GLU A 67 -15.16 -9.29 6.29
N ILE A 68 -14.97 -9.64 5.02
CA ILE A 68 -16.05 -10.02 4.11
C ILE A 68 -15.91 -11.53 3.82
N PRO A 69 -16.98 -12.33 3.96
CA PRO A 69 -16.92 -13.75 3.62
C PRO A 69 -16.70 -13.95 2.12
N LYS A 70 -15.86 -14.91 1.74
CA LYS A 70 -15.73 -15.34 0.34
C LYS A 70 -16.81 -16.39 0.01
N PRO A 71 -17.28 -16.46 -1.24
CA PRO A 71 -18.23 -17.50 -1.69
C PRO A 71 -17.73 -18.93 -1.46
N ASN A 72 -16.41 -19.15 -1.62
CA ASN A 72 -15.79 -20.48 -1.57
C ASN A 72 -15.17 -20.81 -0.19
N GLY A 73 -15.53 -20.08 0.87
CA GLY A 73 -14.94 -20.21 2.19
C GLY A 73 -13.73 -19.28 2.43
N GLY A 74 -13.52 -18.93 3.70
CA GLY A 74 -12.52 -17.94 4.14
C GLY A 74 -13.01 -16.49 4.15
N THR A 75 -12.18 -15.56 4.65
CA THR A 75 -12.52 -14.13 4.74
C THR A 75 -11.55 -13.27 3.91
N ARG A 76 -12.10 -12.28 3.21
CA ARG A 76 -11.35 -11.18 2.58
C ARG A 76 -11.30 -10.04 3.58
N LYS A 77 -10.10 -9.71 4.03
CA LYS A 77 -9.87 -8.54 4.88
C LYS A 77 -9.77 -7.31 3.98
N LEU A 78 -10.74 -6.41 4.07
CA LEU A 78 -10.77 -5.12 3.37
C LEU A 78 -10.27 -4.02 4.31
N GLY A 79 -9.52 -3.07 3.77
CA GLY A 79 -9.20 -1.81 4.45
C GLY A 79 -10.05 -0.69 3.83
N ILE A 80 -10.86 -0.01 4.63
CA ILE A 80 -11.70 1.11 4.19
C ILE A 80 -11.06 2.41 4.69
N PRO A 81 -10.44 3.23 3.82
CA PRO A 81 -9.94 4.55 4.21
C PRO A 81 -11.09 5.51 4.52
N THR A 82 -10.78 6.62 5.19
CA THR A 82 -11.75 7.71 5.41
C THR A 82 -12.21 8.31 4.09
N ALA A 83 -13.39 8.94 4.09
CA ALA A 83 -13.90 9.57 2.88
C ALA A 83 -12.94 10.64 2.35
N MET A 84 -12.32 11.43 3.23
CA MET A 84 -11.32 12.42 2.86
C MET A 84 -10.06 11.78 2.26
N ASP A 85 -9.52 10.74 2.88
CA ASP A 85 -8.35 10.01 2.37
C ASP A 85 -8.64 9.42 0.97
N ARG A 86 -9.86 8.89 0.75
CA ARG A 86 -10.27 8.36 -0.57
C ARG A 86 -10.31 9.45 -1.63
N ILE A 87 -10.78 10.65 -1.28
CA ILE A 87 -10.81 11.78 -2.22
C ILE A 87 -9.39 12.20 -2.60
N ILE A 88 -8.48 12.31 -1.63
CA ILE A 88 -7.08 12.63 -1.90
C ILE A 88 -6.43 11.53 -2.74
N GLN A 89 -6.64 10.25 -2.42
CA GLN A 89 -6.14 9.13 -3.22
C GLN A 89 -6.70 9.17 -4.65
N GLN A 90 -7.98 9.47 -4.81
CA GLN A 90 -8.61 9.57 -6.13
C GLN A 90 -8.05 10.75 -6.94
N ALA A 91 -7.76 11.87 -6.29
CA ALA A 91 -7.12 13.03 -6.91
C ALA A 91 -5.68 12.70 -7.38
N ILE A 92 -4.93 11.93 -6.58
CA ILE A 92 -3.61 11.40 -6.97
C ILE A 92 -3.74 10.50 -8.20
N VAL A 93 -4.68 9.55 -8.18
CA VAL A 93 -4.90 8.61 -9.29
C VAL A 93 -5.24 9.36 -10.59
N GLN A 94 -6.12 10.37 -10.54
CA GLN A 94 -6.51 11.16 -11.71
C GLN A 94 -5.30 11.80 -12.41
N VAL A 95 -4.32 12.28 -11.65
CA VAL A 95 -3.12 12.93 -12.18
C VAL A 95 -2.07 11.90 -12.61
N LEU A 96 -1.91 10.81 -11.87
CA LEU A 96 -0.86 9.82 -12.13
C LEU A 96 -1.25 8.79 -13.21
N SER A 97 -2.53 8.46 -13.36
CA SER A 97 -2.98 7.47 -14.34
C SER A 97 -2.53 7.80 -15.77
N PRO A 98 -2.69 9.03 -16.30
CA PRO A 98 -2.22 9.37 -17.65
C PRO A 98 -0.70 9.28 -17.84
N ILE A 99 0.06 9.39 -16.76
CA ILE A 99 1.53 9.28 -16.77
C ILE A 99 1.91 7.80 -16.81
N ALA A 100 1.37 7.01 -15.88
CA ALA A 100 1.63 5.58 -15.79
C ALA A 100 1.10 4.79 -17.00
N GLU A 101 0.02 5.25 -17.65
CA GLU A 101 -0.59 4.59 -18.81
C GLU A 101 0.36 4.47 -20.00
N LYS A 102 1.35 5.38 -20.11
CA LYS A 102 2.38 5.35 -21.15
C LYS A 102 3.40 4.24 -20.95
N GLU A 103 3.58 3.79 -19.71
CA GLU A 103 4.56 2.77 -19.33
C GLU A 103 3.97 1.35 -19.33
N PHE A 104 2.63 1.22 -19.31
CA PHE A 104 1.99 -0.09 -19.24
C PHE A 104 2.05 -0.85 -20.57
N SER A 105 2.40 -2.14 -20.48
CA SER A 105 2.35 -3.08 -21.61
C SER A 105 0.98 -3.07 -22.31
N GLY A 106 0.98 -3.23 -23.64
CA GLY A 106 -0.24 -3.42 -24.42
C GLY A 106 -1.08 -4.63 -24.02
N THR A 107 -0.46 -5.62 -23.35
CA THR A 107 -1.10 -6.85 -22.83
C THR A 107 -1.48 -6.79 -21.35
N SER A 108 -1.40 -5.61 -20.71
CA SER A 108 -1.92 -5.39 -19.36
C SER A 108 -3.35 -4.87 -19.42
N TYR A 109 -4.31 -5.55 -18.77
CA TYR A 109 -5.74 -5.21 -18.88
C TYR A 109 -6.40 -4.82 -17.56
N GLY A 110 -5.84 -5.25 -16.42
CA GLY A 110 -6.43 -5.04 -15.11
C GLY A 110 -6.36 -3.59 -14.64
N TYR A 111 -7.45 -3.08 -14.07
CA TYR A 111 -7.52 -1.76 -13.41
C TYR A 111 -7.11 -0.56 -14.27
N ARG A 112 -7.23 -0.66 -15.59
CA ARG A 112 -6.86 0.40 -16.54
C ARG A 112 -8.10 1.02 -17.20
N PRO A 113 -8.11 2.35 -17.41
CA PRO A 113 -9.19 3.00 -18.14
C PRO A 113 -9.25 2.49 -19.59
N GLY A 114 -10.45 2.17 -20.08
CA GLY A 114 -10.65 1.69 -21.44
C GLY A 114 -10.14 0.26 -21.72
N ARG A 115 -9.77 -0.50 -20.68
CA ARG A 115 -9.40 -1.92 -20.76
C ARG A 115 -10.35 -2.75 -19.91
N ASN A 116 -10.66 -3.97 -20.35
CA ASN A 116 -11.53 -4.89 -19.61
C ASN A 116 -11.04 -6.34 -19.70
N CYS A 117 -11.68 -7.24 -18.94
CA CYS A 117 -11.35 -8.65 -18.92
C CYS A 117 -11.61 -9.34 -20.28
N GLU A 118 -12.63 -8.92 -21.02
CA GLU A 118 -12.97 -9.50 -22.32
C GLU A 118 -11.84 -9.30 -23.34
N MET A 119 -11.21 -8.12 -23.36
CA MET A 119 -10.03 -7.87 -24.19
C MET A 119 -8.86 -8.81 -23.88
N ALA A 120 -8.67 -9.16 -22.61
CA ALA A 120 -7.64 -10.13 -22.22
C ALA A 120 -7.96 -11.54 -22.76
N VAL A 121 -9.24 -11.94 -22.71
CA VAL A 121 -9.71 -13.22 -23.27
C VAL A 121 -9.56 -13.25 -24.78
N VAL A 122 -9.93 -12.18 -25.48
CA VAL A 122 -9.74 -12.08 -26.94
C VAL A 122 -8.26 -12.26 -27.31
N LYS A 123 -7.35 -11.58 -26.59
CA LYS A 123 -5.90 -11.74 -26.82
C LYS A 123 -5.40 -13.17 -26.56
N LEU A 124 -5.95 -13.84 -25.56
CA LEU A 124 -5.64 -15.25 -25.29
C LEU A 124 -6.12 -16.17 -26.43
N LEU A 125 -7.31 -15.93 -26.97
CA LEU A 125 -7.85 -16.68 -28.10
C LEU A 125 -7.03 -16.48 -29.37
N GLU A 126 -6.52 -15.27 -29.62
CA GLU A 126 -5.56 -15.02 -30.71
C GLU A 126 -4.32 -15.91 -30.58
N TYR A 127 -3.72 -16.01 -29.38
CA TYR A 127 -2.58 -16.90 -29.18
C TYR A 127 -2.91 -18.38 -29.41
N PHE A 128 -4.11 -18.83 -29.05
CA PHE A 128 -4.54 -20.19 -29.38
C PHE A 128 -4.66 -20.42 -30.88
N ASN A 129 -5.20 -19.44 -31.63
CA ASN A 129 -5.29 -19.51 -33.08
C ASN A 129 -3.91 -19.51 -33.77
N ASP A 130 -2.92 -18.85 -33.16
CA ASP A 130 -1.53 -18.84 -33.62
C ASP A 130 -0.76 -20.14 -33.26
N GLY A 131 -1.41 -21.10 -32.60
CA GLY A 131 -0.84 -22.41 -32.26
C GLY A 131 -0.18 -22.51 -30.88
N TYR A 132 -0.29 -21.48 -30.03
CA TYR A 132 0.21 -21.51 -28.65
C TYR A 132 -0.77 -22.23 -27.71
N LEU A 133 -0.77 -23.56 -27.72
CA LEU A 133 -1.78 -24.38 -27.03
C LEU A 133 -1.56 -24.56 -25.52
N TRP A 134 -0.42 -24.11 -24.98
CA TRP A 134 -0.05 -24.31 -23.57
C TRP A 134 -0.07 -22.98 -22.82
N VAL A 135 -0.79 -22.97 -21.69
CA VAL A 135 -0.89 -21.80 -20.80
C VAL A 135 -0.12 -22.07 -19.52
N VAL A 136 0.73 -21.12 -19.13
CA VAL A 136 1.40 -21.12 -17.83
C VAL A 136 0.66 -20.16 -16.92
N ASP A 137 -0.11 -20.69 -15.98
CA ASP A 137 -0.85 -19.90 -15.00
C ASP A 137 0.03 -19.60 -13.78
N ILE A 138 0.21 -18.32 -13.49
CA ILE A 138 1.03 -17.83 -12.38
C ILE A 138 0.23 -16.78 -11.61
N ASP A 139 -0.11 -17.08 -10.37
CA ASP A 139 -0.77 -16.15 -9.45
C ASP A 139 0.13 -15.79 -8.26
N LEU A 140 -0.01 -14.54 -7.79
CA LEU A 140 0.75 -14.02 -6.65
C LEU A 140 -0.13 -14.00 -5.41
N GLU A 141 0.17 -14.88 -4.45
CA GLU A 141 -0.58 -14.93 -3.20
C GLU A 141 -0.43 -13.61 -2.41
N LYS A 142 -1.58 -13.00 -2.06
CA LYS A 142 -1.66 -11.80 -1.20
C LYS A 142 -0.74 -10.66 -1.66
N PHE A 143 -0.67 -10.40 -2.96
CA PHE A 143 0.19 -9.38 -3.56
C PHE A 143 0.24 -8.07 -2.76
N PHE A 144 -0.91 -7.44 -2.48
CA PHE A 144 -0.96 -6.17 -1.76
C PHE A 144 -0.46 -6.22 -0.31
N ASP A 145 -0.49 -7.38 0.34
CA ASP A 145 0.04 -7.54 1.70
C ASP A 145 1.57 -7.77 1.73
N THR A 146 2.16 -8.17 0.60
CA THR A 146 3.57 -8.62 0.51
C THR A 146 4.46 -7.72 -0.32
N VAL A 147 3.90 -6.76 -1.07
CA VAL A 147 4.68 -5.82 -1.91
C VAL A 147 5.70 -5.04 -1.06
N PRO A 148 7.01 -5.11 -1.38
CA PRO A 148 8.02 -4.31 -0.71
C PRO A 148 7.84 -2.81 -1.03
N GLN A 149 7.42 -2.03 -0.03
CA GLN A 149 7.09 -0.62 -0.20
C GLN A 149 8.26 0.21 -0.74
N ASP A 150 9.50 -0.08 -0.34
CA ASP A 150 10.65 0.67 -0.83
C ASP A 150 10.93 0.42 -2.31
N LYS A 151 10.84 -0.84 -2.75
CA LYS A 151 10.98 -1.19 -4.18
C LYS A 151 9.86 -0.56 -5.01
N LEU A 152 8.63 -0.57 -4.48
CA LEU A 152 7.51 0.12 -5.11
C LEU A 152 7.80 1.62 -5.26
N MET A 153 8.25 2.28 -4.19
CA MET A 153 8.54 3.72 -4.24
C MET A 153 9.71 4.07 -5.15
N SER A 154 10.71 3.21 -5.31
CA SER A 154 11.77 3.40 -6.32
C SER A 154 11.22 3.34 -7.74
N LEU A 155 10.28 2.43 -8.02
CA LEU A 155 9.62 2.37 -9.33
C LEU A 155 8.73 3.59 -9.57
N VAL A 156 8.00 4.03 -8.54
CA VAL A 156 7.20 5.26 -8.60
C VAL A 156 8.09 6.47 -8.89
N HIS A 157 9.22 6.59 -8.20
CA HIS A 157 10.18 7.67 -8.42
C HIS A 157 10.66 7.76 -9.88
N ASN A 158 10.95 6.61 -10.50
CA ASN A 158 11.37 6.57 -11.90
C ASN A 158 10.29 7.06 -12.89
N ILE A 159 9.01 7.03 -12.50
CA ILE A 159 7.88 7.44 -13.36
C ILE A 159 7.53 8.91 -13.14
N ILE A 160 7.45 9.37 -11.88
CA ILE A 160 6.91 10.69 -11.55
C ILE A 160 7.99 11.73 -11.20
N ASN A 161 9.11 11.29 -10.62
CA ASN A 161 10.22 12.12 -10.16
C ASN A 161 9.75 13.38 -9.38
N ASP A 162 8.92 13.16 -8.35
CA ASP A 162 8.22 14.22 -7.63
C ASP A 162 8.26 14.00 -6.11
N PRO A 163 9.21 14.60 -5.39
CA PRO A 163 9.44 14.28 -3.98
C PRO A 163 8.23 14.57 -3.07
N ASP A 164 7.43 15.59 -3.38
CA ASP A 164 6.26 15.96 -2.59
C ASP A 164 5.14 14.91 -2.74
N THR A 165 4.83 14.52 -3.98
CA THR A 165 3.84 13.48 -4.29
C THR A 165 4.29 12.11 -3.81
N GLU A 166 5.58 11.77 -3.96
CA GLU A 166 6.16 10.52 -3.45
C GLU A 166 6.04 10.43 -1.93
N SER A 167 6.30 11.53 -1.21
CA SER A 167 6.12 11.62 0.23
C SER A 167 4.67 11.34 0.63
N LEU A 168 3.70 11.93 -0.09
CA LEU A 168 2.28 11.72 0.16
C LEU A 168 1.84 10.27 -0.09
N ILE A 169 2.25 9.67 -1.22
CA ILE A 169 1.98 8.26 -1.53
C ILE A 169 2.56 7.35 -0.45
N ARG A 170 3.82 7.60 -0.04
CA ARG A 170 4.48 6.82 1.00
C ARG A 170 3.72 6.90 2.32
N LYS A 171 3.20 8.07 2.70
CA LYS A 171 2.36 8.23 3.91
C LYS A 171 1.09 7.38 3.84
N PHE A 172 0.43 7.29 2.69
CA PHE A 172 -0.73 6.41 2.50
C PHE A 172 -0.37 4.93 2.61
N LEU A 173 0.75 4.50 2.03
CA LEU A 173 1.24 3.11 2.14
C LEU A 173 1.60 2.74 3.59
N GLN A 174 2.00 3.74 4.39
CA GLN A 174 2.36 3.56 5.80
C GLN A 174 1.17 3.74 6.76
N ALA A 175 0.02 4.18 6.26
CA ALA A 175 -1.19 4.32 7.06
C ALA A 175 -1.49 2.96 7.71
N GLY A 176 -1.53 2.93 9.04
CA GLY A 176 -1.78 1.71 9.79
C GLY A 176 -3.18 1.16 9.54
N ILE A 177 -3.51 0.08 10.24
CA ILE A 177 -4.81 -0.55 10.15
C ILE A 177 -5.51 -0.40 11.50
N MET A 178 -6.76 0.05 11.49
CA MET A 178 -7.62 0.00 12.67
C MET A 178 -8.43 -1.28 12.63
N ASP A 179 -8.22 -2.18 13.60
CA ASP A 179 -8.85 -3.49 13.67
C ASP A 179 -9.55 -3.63 15.03
N LYS A 180 -10.89 -3.69 15.04
CA LYS A 180 -11.72 -3.75 16.26
C LYS A 180 -11.42 -2.66 17.31
N GLY A 181 -11.14 -1.44 16.85
CA GLY A 181 -10.82 -0.31 17.73
C GLY A 181 -9.37 -0.26 18.21
N GLU A 182 -8.54 -1.24 17.83
CA GLU A 182 -7.11 -1.23 18.10
C GLU A 182 -6.31 -0.78 16.88
N TYR A 183 -5.43 0.20 17.08
CA TYR A 183 -4.47 0.59 16.05
C TYR A 183 -3.39 -0.48 15.92
N ARG A 184 -3.30 -1.09 14.74
CA ARG A 184 -2.25 -2.03 14.36
C ARG A 184 -1.29 -1.33 13.40
N PRO A 185 0.00 -1.16 13.79
CA PRO A 185 1.00 -0.68 12.85
C PRO A 185 1.25 -1.72 11.76
N SER A 186 2.00 -1.37 10.71
CA SER A 186 2.35 -2.33 9.64
C SER A 186 3.02 -3.59 10.19
N LYS A 187 2.88 -4.73 9.51
CA LYS A 187 3.46 -6.03 9.93
C LYS A 187 4.94 -5.92 10.33
N ARG A 188 5.74 -5.16 9.58
CA ARG A 188 7.17 -4.95 9.89
C ARG A 188 7.37 -4.15 11.18
N GLN A 189 6.66 -3.03 11.35
CA GLN A 189 6.76 -2.22 12.56
C GLN A 189 6.28 -3.01 13.78
N TRP A 190 5.17 -3.75 13.65
CA TRP A 190 4.65 -4.63 14.69
C TRP A 190 5.66 -5.71 15.09
N GLY A 191 6.32 -6.36 14.13
CA GLY A 191 7.36 -7.34 14.39
C GLY A 191 8.55 -6.76 15.16
N LEU A 192 9.03 -5.57 14.77
CA LEU A 192 10.11 -4.88 15.47
C LEU A 192 9.73 -4.48 16.90
N GLN A 193 8.50 -3.99 17.10
CA GLN A 193 7.99 -3.68 18.45
C GLN A 193 7.89 -4.93 19.33
N LYS A 194 7.47 -6.07 18.77
CA LYS A 194 7.47 -7.35 19.49
C LYS A 194 8.87 -7.76 19.92
N LEU A 195 9.90 -7.43 19.15
CA LEU A 195 11.30 -7.68 19.49
C LEU A 195 11.90 -6.64 20.47
N GLY A 196 11.09 -5.71 20.99
CA GLY A 196 11.53 -4.72 21.99
C GLY A 196 12.09 -3.42 21.40
N VAL A 197 11.96 -3.21 20.09
CA VAL A 197 12.33 -1.92 19.47
C VAL A 197 11.28 -0.87 19.80
N ASN A 198 11.69 0.27 20.35
CA ASN A 198 10.81 1.40 20.65
C ASN A 198 9.95 1.81 19.42
N LYS A 199 8.71 2.23 19.65
CA LYS A 199 7.71 2.59 18.62
C LYS A 199 8.24 3.49 17.50
N ASP A 200 8.96 4.55 17.83
CA ASP A 200 9.48 5.53 16.85
C ASP A 200 10.62 4.95 16.02
N LEU A 201 11.51 4.22 16.70
CA LEU A 201 12.64 3.55 16.05
C LEU A 201 12.16 2.38 15.19
N ALA A 202 11.16 1.64 15.65
CA ALA A 202 10.51 0.57 14.90
C ALA A 202 9.81 1.12 13.66
N ARG A 203 9.15 2.29 13.78
CA ARG A 203 8.56 3.01 12.63
C ARG A 203 9.63 3.35 11.62
N LEU A 204 10.65 4.12 12.03
CA LEU A 204 11.74 4.53 11.15
C LEU A 204 12.40 3.32 10.47
N THR A 205 12.70 2.27 11.24
CA THR A 205 13.42 1.09 10.78
C THR A 205 12.57 0.19 9.87
N SER A 206 11.27 0.07 10.12
CA SER A 206 10.37 -0.70 9.24
C SER A 206 10.27 -0.15 7.82
N TYR A 207 10.64 1.14 7.66
CA TYR A 207 10.52 1.90 6.43
C TYR A 207 11.84 2.56 5.97
N CYS A 208 12.98 2.20 6.57
CA CYS A 208 14.29 2.62 6.09
C CYS A 208 14.65 1.77 4.86
N GLY A 209 14.83 2.45 3.73
CA GLY A 209 15.23 1.87 2.47
C GLY A 209 16.58 1.15 2.51
N ASP A 210 16.74 0.36 1.46
CA ASP A 210 17.94 -0.33 1.00
C ASP A 210 18.33 -1.64 1.68
N ARG A 211 17.91 -2.75 1.03
CA ARG A 211 18.48 -4.10 1.14
C ARG A 211 18.29 -4.75 2.52
N TYR A 212 17.86 -6.02 2.53
CA TYR A 212 17.78 -6.84 3.76
C TYR A 212 19.04 -6.76 4.64
N TYR A 213 20.20 -6.55 4.00
CA TYR A 213 21.48 -6.31 4.65
C TYR A 213 21.50 -5.06 5.55
N PHE A 214 21.07 -3.89 5.08
CA PHE A 214 21.14 -2.65 5.87
C PHE A 214 20.23 -2.70 7.10
N VAL A 215 19.03 -3.27 6.91
CA VAL A 215 18.06 -3.50 8.01
C VAL A 215 18.64 -4.49 9.03
N ALA A 216 19.30 -5.57 8.58
CA ALA A 216 19.95 -6.54 9.48
C ALA A 216 21.18 -5.96 10.21
N THR A 217 21.89 -5.00 9.59
CA THR A 217 23.08 -4.36 10.18
C THR A 217 22.77 -3.17 11.09
N LYS A 218 21.56 -2.62 11.05
CA LYS A 218 21.17 -1.53 11.97
C LYS A 218 21.30 -2.00 13.41
N THR A 219 22.03 -1.24 14.23
CA THR A 219 22.31 -1.57 15.64
C THR A 219 21.06 -1.87 16.46
N CYS A 220 19.94 -1.22 16.18
CA CYS A 220 18.69 -1.52 16.85
C CYS A 220 18.08 -2.87 16.46
N VAL A 221 18.21 -3.28 15.20
CA VAL A 221 17.71 -4.57 14.69
C VAL A 221 18.67 -5.70 15.09
N SER A 222 19.98 -5.50 14.98
CA SER A 222 20.96 -6.51 15.39
C SER A 222 20.89 -6.81 16.89
N ARG A 223 20.63 -5.79 17.72
CA ARG A 223 20.34 -5.98 19.16
C ARG A 223 19.03 -6.73 19.38
N ALA A 224 17.97 -6.40 18.64
CA ALA A 224 16.63 -6.97 18.80
C ALA A 224 16.48 -8.40 18.25
N ILE A 225 17.25 -8.79 17.23
CA ILE A 225 17.25 -10.13 16.60
C ILE A 225 18.45 -10.97 17.11
N SER A 226 18.94 -10.70 18.32
CA SER A 226 19.97 -11.56 18.92
C SER A 226 19.41 -12.96 19.20
N LYS A 227 20.25 -14.01 19.08
CA LYS A 227 19.84 -15.40 19.38
C LYS A 227 19.18 -15.50 20.76
N ALA A 228 19.72 -14.83 21.77
CA ALA A 228 19.17 -14.82 23.13
C ALA A 228 17.73 -14.29 23.20
N ILE A 229 17.43 -13.17 22.53
CA ILE A 229 16.08 -12.58 22.52
C ILE A 229 15.11 -13.45 21.72
N LEU A 230 15.55 -14.00 20.59
CA LEU A 230 14.72 -14.91 19.79
C LEU A 230 14.35 -16.16 20.59
N THR A 231 15.33 -16.80 21.25
CA THR A 231 15.11 -17.96 22.11
C THR A 231 14.18 -17.64 23.28
N GLN A 232 14.35 -16.49 23.94
CA GLN A 232 13.46 -16.05 25.02
C GLN A 232 12.00 -15.86 24.55
N ARG A 233 11.79 -15.53 23.28
CA ARG A 233 10.47 -15.35 22.66
C ARG A 233 9.95 -16.60 21.92
N GLY A 234 10.65 -17.73 22.03
CA GLY A 234 10.26 -18.98 21.36
C GLY A 234 10.42 -18.96 19.83
N LEU A 235 11.24 -18.05 19.30
CA LEU A 235 11.52 -17.91 17.88
C LEU A 235 12.88 -18.52 17.54
N ILE A 236 12.97 -19.24 16.43
CA ILE A 236 14.22 -19.86 15.97
C ILE A 236 15.02 -18.81 15.18
N SER A 237 16.32 -18.73 15.42
CA SER A 237 17.22 -17.87 14.65
C SER A 237 17.20 -18.25 13.16
N PRO A 238 17.20 -17.29 12.22
CA PRO A 238 17.33 -17.59 10.80
C PRO A 238 18.56 -18.44 10.45
N LEU A 239 19.66 -18.29 11.19
CA LEU A 239 20.86 -19.11 11.03
C LEU A 239 20.62 -20.56 11.47
N ASP A 240 20.03 -20.76 12.65
CA ASP A 240 19.74 -22.10 13.18
C ASP A 240 18.69 -22.81 12.32
N TYR A 241 17.70 -22.08 11.79
CA TYR A 241 16.74 -22.58 10.81
C TYR A 241 17.43 -23.00 9.49
N TYR A 242 18.36 -22.19 8.98
CA TYR A 242 19.11 -22.50 7.76
C TYR A 242 20.02 -23.72 7.94
N GLU A 243 20.74 -23.81 9.05
CA GLU A 243 21.60 -24.94 9.39
C GLU A 243 20.79 -26.22 9.59
N HIS A 244 19.65 -26.16 10.30
CA HIS A 244 18.77 -27.31 10.45
C HIS A 244 18.24 -27.79 9.08
N ARG A 245 17.80 -26.89 8.21
CA ARG A 245 17.27 -27.27 6.88
C ARG A 245 18.36 -27.79 5.95
N ARG A 246 19.59 -27.27 6.07
CA ARG A 246 20.76 -27.75 5.33
C ARG A 246 21.12 -29.16 5.77
N ASN A 247 21.19 -29.43 7.08
CA ASN A 247 21.51 -30.75 7.62
C ASN A 247 20.46 -31.82 7.26
N VAL A 248 19.19 -31.43 7.10
CA VAL A 248 18.11 -32.34 6.65
C VAL A 248 18.20 -32.67 5.14
N ARG A 249 18.95 -31.90 4.34
CA ARG A 249 19.13 -32.17 2.89
C ARG A 249 20.36 -33.02 2.56
N PHE A 250 21.25 -33.23 3.53
CA PHE A 250 22.51 -33.98 3.34
C PHE A 250 22.57 -35.28 4.17
N ASN A 251 21.46 -35.64 4.81
CA ASN A 251 21.18 -36.97 5.35
C ASN A 251 20.04 -37.59 4.53
#